data_AF-A0A8T4DUG8-F1
#
_entry.id   AF-A0A8T4DUG8-F1
#
_cell.length_a   1.000
_cell.length_b   1.000
_cell.length_c   1.000
_cell.angle_alpha   90.00
_cell.angle_beta   90.00
_cell.angle_gamma   90.00
#
_symmetry.space_group_name_H-M   'P 1'
#
loop_
_entity.id
_entity.type
_entity.pdbx_description
1 polymer ?
#
loop_
_entity_poly.entity_id
_entity_poly.type
_entity_poly.pdbx_seq_one_letter_code
_entity_poly.pdbx_strand_id
1 'polypeptide(L)' 'MANGRGMGRQTGGRMGGKGLGPSGECVCPGCGYRMPHARGSPCYSQKCPKCGANMTR' A
#
# COMPACT_ATOMS: atom_id res chain seq x y z
N MET A 1 -41.15 1.65 -31.40
CA MET A 1 -40.98 2.65 -30.31
C MET A 1 -39.70 2.35 -29.54
N ALA A 2 -38.92 3.38 -29.25
CA ALA A 2 -37.53 3.30 -28.77
C ALA A 2 -37.42 2.90 -27.29
N ASN A 3 -36.61 1.88 -27.00
CA ASN A 3 -36.12 1.61 -25.64
C ASN A 3 -34.91 2.50 -25.36
N GLY A 4 -35.19 3.79 -25.11
CA GLY A 4 -34.21 4.76 -24.65
C GLY A 4 -34.00 4.62 -23.14
N ARG A 5 -32.99 3.84 -22.73
CA ARG A 5 -32.44 3.89 -21.38
C ARG A 5 -30.91 3.84 -21.46
N GLY A 6 -30.35 4.96 -21.91
CA GLY A 6 -28.96 5.27 -21.73
C GLY A 6 -28.68 5.45 -20.24
N MET A 7 -28.20 4.40 -19.57
CA MET A 7 -27.51 4.54 -18.30
C MET A 7 -26.02 4.71 -18.58
N GLY A 8 -25.68 5.89 -19.10
CA GLY A 8 -24.36 6.47 -18.89
C GLY A 8 -24.21 6.76 -17.40
N ARG A 9 -23.68 5.80 -16.65
CA ARG A 9 -23.09 6.08 -15.34
C ARG A 9 -21.65 5.67 -15.41
N GLN A 10 -20.83 6.66 -15.75
CA GLN A 10 -19.41 6.65 -15.52
C GLN A 10 -19.18 6.30 -14.04
N THR A 11 -18.85 5.04 -13.76
CA THR A 11 -18.00 4.71 -12.62
C THR A 11 -16.62 4.42 -13.20
N GLY A 12 -16.03 5.47 -13.79
CA GLY A 12 -14.58 5.65 -13.85
C GLY A 12 -14.03 6.03 -12.47
N GLY A 13 -14.54 5.38 -11.42
CA GLY A 13 -14.09 5.52 -10.05
C GLY A 13 -12.79 4.75 -9.92
N ARG A 14 -11.70 5.42 -10.29
CA ARG A 14 -10.32 5.08 -9.95
C ARG A 14 -10.22 4.74 -8.48
N MET A 15 -10.38 3.48 -8.15
CA MET A 15 -9.77 2.87 -6.99
C MET A 15 -9.74 1.38 -7.30
N GLY A 16 -8.86 1.03 -8.22
CA GLY A 16 -7.89 -0.03 -7.93
C GLY A 16 -7.17 0.38 -6.65
N GLY A 17 -7.90 0.30 -5.53
CA GLY A 17 -7.35 0.26 -4.21
C GLY A 17 -6.49 -0.99 -4.27
N LYS A 18 -5.24 -0.77 -4.64
CA LYS A 18 -4.11 -1.42 -4.01
C LYS A 18 -4.29 -1.15 -2.50
N GLY A 19 -5.29 -1.80 -1.90
CA GLY A 19 -5.19 -2.40 -0.60
C GLY A 19 -4.09 -3.44 -0.73
N LEU A 20 -2.87 -2.97 -0.95
CA LEU A 20 -1.69 -3.61 -0.42
C LEU A 20 -1.98 -3.53 1.07
N GLY A 21 -2.61 -4.59 1.58
CA GLY A 21 -3.04 -4.64 2.97
C GLY A 21 -1.86 -4.28 3.87
N PRO A 22 -2.10 -4.07 5.17
CA PRO A 22 -1.04 -3.79 6.13
C PRO A 22 0.12 -4.79 6.06
N SER A 23 -0.03 -5.96 5.42
CA SER A 23 1.09 -6.78 4.92
C SER A 23 1.79 -6.17 3.69
N GLY A 24 2.47 -5.05 3.86
CA GLY A 24 3.61 -4.67 3.01
C GLY A 24 4.90 -5.30 3.55
N GLU A 25 5.99 -5.30 2.81
CA GLU A 25 7.32 -5.47 3.42
C GLU A 25 7.79 -4.09 3.91
N CYS A 26 8.47 -4.02 5.06
CA CYS A 26 9.17 -2.81 5.47
C CYS A 26 10.55 -2.80 4.83
N VAL A 27 10.93 -1.67 4.24
CA VAL A 27 12.21 -1.45 3.57
C VAL A 27 13.02 -0.37 4.29
N CYS A 28 14.32 -0.61 4.60
CA CYS A 28 15.22 0.47 5.05
C CYS A 28 15.52 1.37 3.84
N PRO A 29 15.19 2.67 3.87
CA PRO A 29 15.51 3.58 2.78
C PRO A 29 17.02 3.87 2.69
N GLY A 30 17.78 3.63 3.76
CA GLY A 30 19.23 3.84 3.79
C GLY A 30 20.06 2.68 3.23
N CYS A 31 19.57 1.44 3.24
CA CYS A 31 20.34 0.28 2.77
C CYS A 31 19.56 -0.73 1.92
N GLY A 32 18.25 -0.53 1.73
CA GLY A 32 17.39 -1.42 0.95
C GLY A 32 17.03 -2.75 1.64
N TYR A 33 17.26 -2.87 2.95
CA TYR A 33 16.91 -4.07 3.71
C TYR A 33 15.39 -4.25 3.80
N ARG A 34 14.88 -5.42 3.40
CA ARG A 34 13.45 -5.75 3.36
C ARG A 34 13.12 -6.72 4.49
N MET A 35 12.01 -6.49 5.19
CA MET A 35 11.50 -7.41 6.20
C MET A 35 9.98 -7.53 6.10
N PRO A 36 9.38 -8.66 6.52
CA PRO A 36 7.94 -8.76 6.63
C PRO A 36 7.41 -7.74 7.65
N HIS A 37 6.44 -6.92 7.24
CA HIS A 37 5.75 -6.03 8.18
C HIS A 37 4.91 -6.87 9.15
N ALA A 38 5.12 -6.67 10.45
CA ALA A 38 4.30 -7.27 11.47
C ALA A 38 3.02 -6.45 11.66
N ARG A 39 1.84 -7.10 11.52
CA ARG A 39 0.56 -6.44 11.80
C ARG A 39 0.53 -5.96 13.24
N GLY A 40 0.16 -4.70 13.44
CA GLY A 40 0.13 -4.06 14.76
C GLY A 40 1.40 -3.29 15.13
N SER A 41 2.47 -3.34 14.30
CA SER A 41 3.67 -2.53 14.49
C SER A 41 4.03 -1.76 13.22
N PRO A 42 4.04 -0.41 13.22
CA PRO A 42 4.40 0.38 12.05
C PRO A 42 5.84 0.13 11.60
N CYS A 43 6.12 0.15 10.29
CA CYS A 43 7.50 0.01 9.78
C CYS A 43 8.46 1.04 10.40
N TYR A 44 8.02 2.28 10.55
CA TYR A 44 8.86 3.36 11.09
C TYR A 44 9.17 3.23 12.58
N SER A 45 8.40 2.42 13.32
CA SER A 45 8.72 2.09 14.72
C SER A 45 9.87 1.08 14.81
N GLN A 46 10.17 0.35 13.73
CA GLN A 46 11.28 -0.59 13.68
C GLN A 46 12.55 0.09 13.17
N LYS A 47 13.66 -0.14 13.88
CA LYS A 47 14.99 0.26 13.42
C LYS A 47 15.61 -0.86 12.61
N CYS A 48 16.22 -0.51 11.49
CA CYS A 48 16.90 -1.50 10.67
C CYS A 48 18.22 -1.96 11.32
N PRO A 49 18.47 -3.27 11.43
CA PRO A 49 19.69 -3.81 12.06
C PRO A 49 20.95 -3.61 11.22
N LYS A 50 20.83 -3.26 9.93
CA LYS A 50 21.97 -2.98 9.05
C LYS A 50 22.44 -1.54 9.10
N CYS A 51 21.48 -0.60 9.07
CA CYS A 51 21.72 0.83 8.83
C CYS A 51 21.41 1.69 10.08
N GLY A 52 20.60 1.19 11.03
CA GLY A 52 20.10 1.96 12.18
C GLY A 52 18.95 2.94 11.85
N ALA A 53 18.61 3.11 10.56
CA ALA A 53 17.55 4.00 10.12
C ALA A 53 16.15 3.43 10.43
N ASN A 54 15.17 4.33 10.59
CA ASN A 54 13.76 3.96 10.69
C ASN A 54 13.29 3.33 9.38
N MET A 55 12.66 2.16 9.48
CA MET A 55 12.19 1.47 8.29
C MET A 55 10.95 2.17 7.73
N THR A 56 10.80 2.16 6.43
CA THR A 56 9.64 2.75 5.77
C THR A 56 9.00 1.72 4.86
N ARG A 57 7.83 2.02 4.31
CA ARG A 57 7.15 1.16 3.34
C ARG A 57 7.96 1.04 2.05
#